data_AF-A0A077WUH7-F1
#
_entry.id   AF-A0A077WUH7-F1
#
_cell.length_a   1.000
_cell.length_b   1.000
_cell.length_c   1.000
_cell.angle_alpha   90.00
_cell.angle_beta   90.00
_cell.angle_gamma   90.00
#
_symmetry.space_group_name_H-M   'P 1'
#
loop_
_entity.id
_entity.type
_entity.pdbx_description
1 polymer ?
#
loop_
_entity_poly.entity_id
_entity_poly.type
_entity_poly.pdbx_seq_one_letter_code
_entity_poly.pdbx_strand_id
1 'polypeptide(L)'
;MKDITTRYQQPATRINNTREHLELATNNYMTSIGLTPEEIRKHMHDPPLCFCNKKAHRSETALGTMYDCHNLQDEKAQKICGFHVHGKAWNTFRERGHLDVNDPELSVCPYFNFTFCVRFRVINDYSKQTLAVPRCFCGLRVKMAEQNGRIVFKCPNYDIDGAKPKCAWNLWAEQVAFGRPQPLLHDFDSFRND
;
A
#
# COMPACT_ATOMS: atom_id res chain seq x y z
N MET A 1 -65.11 -43.12 2.74
CA MET A 1 -63.74 -42.59 2.51
C MET A 1 -63.86 -41.08 2.54
N LYS A 2 -63.22 -40.42 3.52
CA LYS A 2 -63.46 -39.01 3.88
C LYS A 2 -62.52 -38.08 3.11
N ASP A 3 -63.08 -36.97 2.66
CA ASP A 3 -62.41 -35.71 2.29
C ASP A 3 -61.33 -35.28 3.30
N ILE A 4 -60.34 -34.51 2.83
CA ILE A 4 -59.94 -33.21 3.42
C ILE A 4 -58.96 -32.52 2.45
N THR A 5 -59.46 -31.39 1.93
CA THR A 5 -58.73 -30.28 1.33
C THR A 5 -57.96 -29.57 2.44
N THR A 6 -56.65 -29.35 2.28
CA THR A 6 -55.98 -28.30 3.08
C THR A 6 -54.95 -27.55 2.26
N ARG A 7 -55.28 -26.27 2.04
CA ARG A 7 -54.40 -25.21 1.58
C ARG A 7 -53.26 -25.04 2.58
N TYR A 8 -52.02 -24.99 2.12
CA TYR A 8 -50.95 -24.35 2.87
C TYR A 8 -50.69 -22.97 2.28
N GLN A 9 -50.97 -21.96 3.09
CA GLN A 9 -50.69 -20.55 2.85
C GLN A 9 -49.17 -20.33 2.91
N GLN A 10 -48.62 -19.60 1.94
CA GLN A 10 -47.30 -18.97 2.07
C GLN A 10 -47.43 -17.74 2.98
N PRO A 11 -46.52 -17.53 3.95
CA PRO A 11 -46.23 -16.20 4.44
C PRO A 11 -45.17 -15.55 3.53
N ALA A 12 -45.59 -14.48 2.84
CA ALA A 12 -44.69 -13.53 2.23
C ALA A 12 -43.98 -12.71 3.33
N THR A 13 -42.71 -12.99 3.57
CA THR A 13 -41.82 -12.12 4.36
C THR A 13 -40.75 -11.52 3.47
N ARG A 14 -41.11 -10.38 2.87
CA ARG A 14 -40.34 -9.15 2.71
C ARG A 14 -38.80 -9.31 2.85
N ILE A 15 -38.13 -9.62 1.75
CA ILE A 15 -36.67 -9.50 1.63
C ILE A 15 -36.34 -8.03 1.33
N ASN A 16 -36.37 -7.19 2.36
CA ASN A 16 -35.77 -5.86 2.31
C ASN A 16 -34.74 -5.79 3.44
N ASN A 17 -33.54 -6.36 3.25
CA ASN A 17 -32.43 -6.05 4.15
C ASN A 17 -31.01 -6.41 3.68
N THR A 18 -30.79 -6.68 2.40
CA THR A 18 -29.42 -6.92 1.88
C THR A 18 -28.73 -5.66 1.37
N ARG A 19 -29.48 -4.61 1.00
CA ARG A 19 -28.88 -3.39 0.45
C ARG A 19 -28.35 -2.44 1.53
N GLU A 20 -29.05 -2.26 2.64
CA GLU A 20 -28.58 -1.40 3.74
C GLU A 20 -27.37 -2.00 4.47
N HIS A 21 -27.28 -3.33 4.62
CA HIS A 21 -26.11 -3.97 5.22
C HIS A 21 -24.87 -3.98 4.31
N LEU A 22 -25.04 -4.01 2.98
CA LEU A 22 -23.94 -3.83 2.04
C LEU A 22 -23.50 -2.37 1.97
N GLU A 23 -24.43 -1.41 1.98
CA GLU A 23 -24.12 0.03 1.99
C GLU A 23 -23.49 0.50 3.32
N LEU A 24 -23.81 -0.11 4.47
CA LEU A 24 -23.14 0.13 5.75
C LEU A 24 -21.73 -0.49 5.84
N ALA A 25 -21.46 -1.56 5.08
CA ALA A 25 -20.14 -2.17 5.00
C ALA A 25 -19.20 -1.42 4.04
N THR A 26 -19.71 -0.87 2.94
CA THR A 26 -18.93 0.00 2.04
C THR A 26 -18.72 1.41 2.60
N ASN A 27 -19.68 1.97 3.36
CA ASN A 27 -19.52 3.31 3.94
C ASN A 27 -18.60 3.35 5.17
N ASN A 28 -18.23 2.20 5.76
CA ASN A 28 -17.17 2.13 6.78
C ASN A 28 -15.77 1.93 6.17
N TYR A 29 -15.67 1.73 4.85
CA TYR A 29 -14.39 1.53 4.18
C TYR A 29 -13.84 2.80 3.51
N MET A 30 -14.58 3.93 3.57
CA MET A 30 -14.25 5.12 2.77
C MET A 30 -14.14 6.47 3.50
N THR A 31 -14.13 6.55 4.83
CA THR A 31 -14.00 7.86 5.48
C THR A 31 -13.16 7.80 6.74
N SER A 32 -12.02 8.50 6.68
CA SER A 32 -11.04 8.69 7.74
C SER A 32 -10.42 7.40 8.27
N ILE A 33 -9.16 7.18 7.87
CA ILE A 33 -8.15 6.65 8.78
C ILE A 33 -8.44 7.31 10.13
N GLY A 34 -8.64 6.53 11.20
CA GLY A 34 -8.94 7.07 12.54
C GLY A 34 -7.79 7.89 13.16
N LEU A 35 -6.95 8.49 12.33
CA LEU A 35 -5.93 9.46 12.66
C LEU A 35 -6.57 10.85 12.66
N THR A 36 -6.47 11.51 13.80
CA THR A 36 -6.73 12.93 13.94
C THR A 36 -5.78 13.76 13.05
N PRO A 37 -6.15 14.99 12.67
CA PRO A 37 -5.24 15.91 11.99
C PRO A 37 -3.90 16.09 12.72
N GLU A 38 -3.90 16.04 14.06
CA GLU A 38 -2.71 16.06 14.91
C GLU A 38 -1.82 14.83 14.67
N GLU A 39 -2.40 13.63 14.61
CA GLU A 39 -1.68 12.40 14.33
C GLU A 39 -1.11 12.38 12.91
N ILE A 40 -1.88 12.86 11.93
CA ILE A 40 -1.41 13.03 10.55
C ILE A 40 -0.18 13.95 10.54
N ARG A 41 -0.28 15.14 11.15
CA ARG A 41 0.84 16.10 11.23
C ARG A 41 2.06 15.52 11.93
N LYS A 42 1.88 14.69 12.97
CA LYS A 42 2.97 14.00 13.66
C LYS A 42 3.74 13.04 12.75
N HIS A 43 3.08 12.46 11.75
CA HIS A 43 3.72 11.54 10.80
C HIS A 43 4.27 12.24 9.55
N MET A 44 3.88 13.50 9.29
CA MET A 44 4.21 14.24 8.07
C MET A 44 5.32 15.28 8.28
N HIS A 45 6.53 14.79 8.57
CA HIS A 45 7.72 15.63 8.74
C HIS A 45 8.19 16.33 7.45
N ASP A 46 9.01 17.37 7.62
CA ASP A 46 9.75 18.05 6.56
C ASP A 46 11.25 18.20 6.90
N PRO A 47 12.16 17.54 6.16
CA PRO A 47 11.86 16.55 5.13
C PRO A 47 11.14 15.31 5.72
N PRO A 48 10.41 14.53 4.90
CA PRO A 48 9.79 13.29 5.33
C PRO A 48 10.82 12.35 5.97
N LEU A 49 10.40 11.54 6.94
CA LEU A 49 11.20 10.41 7.39
C LEU A 49 10.95 9.22 6.46
N CYS A 50 11.97 8.42 6.19
CA CYS A 50 11.85 7.14 5.51
C CYS A 50 11.26 6.05 6.43
N PHE A 51 10.98 4.86 5.90
CA PHE A 51 10.64 3.70 6.74
C PHE A 51 11.80 3.26 7.65
N CYS A 52 13.05 3.57 7.29
CA CYS A 52 14.21 3.37 8.15
C CYS A 52 14.43 4.48 9.21
N ASN A 53 13.46 5.38 9.40
CA ASN A 53 13.49 6.51 10.35
C ASN A 53 14.61 7.54 10.14
N LYS A 54 15.31 7.49 9.00
CA LYS A 54 16.22 8.56 8.57
C LYS A 54 15.46 9.60 7.75
N LYS A 55 15.96 10.84 7.71
CA LYS A 55 15.42 11.89 6.82
C LYS A 55 15.55 11.42 5.36
N ALA A 56 14.48 11.59 4.58
CA ALA A 56 14.47 11.30 3.15
C ALA A 56 15.44 12.20 2.41
N HIS A 57 16.04 11.66 1.35
CA HIS A 57 16.84 12.46 0.43
C HIS A 57 15.90 13.24 -0.49
N ARG A 58 16.17 14.53 -0.66
CA ARG A 58 15.44 15.41 -1.55
C ARG A 58 16.16 15.51 -2.89
N SER A 59 15.44 15.26 -3.98
CA SER A 59 15.90 15.48 -5.35
C SER A 59 14.97 16.44 -6.08
N GLU A 60 15.51 17.21 -7.03
CA GLU A 60 14.75 18.06 -7.93
C GLU A 60 14.76 17.41 -9.32
N THR A 61 13.58 17.18 -9.86
CA THR A 61 13.39 16.55 -11.18
C THR A 61 12.53 17.46 -12.06
N ALA A 62 12.38 17.14 -13.35
CA ALA A 62 11.45 17.88 -14.20
C ALA A 62 9.98 17.74 -13.76
N LEU A 63 9.66 16.72 -12.95
CA LEU A 63 8.35 16.50 -12.35
C LEU A 63 8.18 17.23 -11.01
N GLY A 64 9.20 17.95 -10.56
CA GLY A 64 9.25 18.66 -9.28
C GLY A 64 10.08 17.95 -8.23
N THR A 65 9.89 18.37 -6.97
CA THR A 65 10.62 17.84 -5.82
C THR A 65 10.16 16.42 -5.49
N MET A 66 11.11 15.50 -5.37
CA MET A 66 10.88 14.13 -4.92
C MET A 66 11.63 13.88 -3.61
N TYR A 67 11.10 12.97 -2.80
CA TYR A 67 11.72 12.51 -1.57
C TYR A 67 11.85 11.00 -1.57
N ASP A 68 13.08 10.51 -1.57
CA ASP A 68 13.40 9.09 -1.63
C ASP A 68 14.13 8.61 -0.37
N CYS A 69 14.34 7.28 -0.28
CA CYS A 69 15.20 6.72 0.75
C CYS A 69 16.60 7.37 0.74
N HIS A 70 17.06 7.86 1.89
CA HIS A 70 18.39 8.48 2.04
C HIS A 70 19.55 7.63 1.49
N ASN A 71 19.46 6.31 1.62
CA ASN A 71 20.48 5.39 1.13
C ASN A 71 20.60 5.39 -0.42
N LEU A 72 19.71 6.04 -1.17
CA LEU A 72 19.88 6.23 -2.62
C LEU A 72 21.05 7.15 -2.98
N GLN A 73 21.56 7.96 -2.06
CA GLN A 73 22.77 8.77 -2.33
C GLN A 73 24.06 8.10 -1.85
N ASP A 74 23.96 7.07 -1.01
CA ASP A 74 25.14 6.36 -0.52
C ASP A 74 25.52 5.25 -1.51
N GLU A 75 26.50 5.52 -2.37
CA GLU A 75 27.01 4.55 -3.36
C GLU A 75 27.44 3.22 -2.75
N LYS A 76 27.79 3.20 -1.46
CA LYS A 76 28.17 1.98 -0.73
C LYS A 76 26.94 1.21 -0.23
N ALA A 77 25.76 1.85 -0.18
CA ALA A 77 24.54 1.21 0.27
C ALA A 77 23.99 0.26 -0.80
N GLN A 78 23.91 -1.02 -0.45
CA GLN A 78 23.31 -2.05 -1.30
C GLN A 78 21.78 -2.14 -1.14
N LYS A 79 21.25 -1.58 -0.04
CA LYS A 79 19.87 -1.75 0.38
C LYS A 79 19.21 -0.43 0.77
N ILE A 80 17.93 -0.33 0.46
CA ILE A 80 17.07 0.81 0.80
C ILE A 80 15.76 0.33 1.43
N CYS A 81 15.04 1.21 2.13
CA CYS A 81 13.77 0.85 2.77
C CYS A 81 12.55 0.97 1.86
N GLY A 82 12.73 1.37 0.59
CA GLY A 82 11.61 1.44 -0.34
C GLY A 82 10.69 2.67 -0.19
N PHE A 83 11.16 3.76 0.41
CA PHE A 83 10.38 5.00 0.58
C PHE A 83 10.52 5.94 -0.62
N HIS A 84 9.38 6.44 -1.12
CA HIS A 84 9.31 7.43 -2.21
C HIS A 84 8.02 8.27 -2.12
N VAL A 85 8.12 9.59 -2.12
CA VAL A 85 6.96 10.51 -2.15
C VAL A 85 7.21 11.74 -3.01
N HIS A 86 6.14 12.28 -3.59
CA HIS A 86 6.17 13.52 -4.35
C HIS A 86 5.97 14.72 -3.42
N GLY A 87 6.89 15.68 -3.45
CA GLY A 87 6.96 16.78 -2.47
C GLY A 87 5.71 17.66 -2.45
N LYS A 88 5.14 17.96 -3.63
CA LYS A 88 3.92 18.78 -3.73
C LYS A 88 2.72 18.11 -3.04
N ALA A 89 2.46 16.84 -3.36
CA ALA A 89 1.37 16.08 -2.76
C ALA A 89 1.59 15.88 -1.25
N TRP A 90 2.81 15.54 -0.83
CA TRP A 90 3.17 15.44 0.58
C TRP A 90 2.87 16.71 1.36
N ASN A 91 3.32 17.87 0.85
CA ASN A 91 3.07 19.15 1.51
C ASN A 91 1.58 19.49 1.55
N THR A 92 0.82 19.16 0.50
CA THR A 92 -0.63 19.39 0.43
C THR A 92 -1.37 18.61 1.54
N PHE A 93 -1.07 17.32 1.71
CA PHE A 93 -1.66 16.51 2.79
C PHE A 93 -1.30 17.05 4.17
N ARG A 94 -0.03 17.44 4.36
CA ARG A 94 0.47 18.00 5.62
C ARG A 94 -0.25 19.30 5.99
N GLU A 95 -0.41 20.22 5.03
CA GLU A 95 -1.04 21.52 5.23
C GLU A 95 -2.54 21.41 5.47
N ARG A 96 -3.22 20.52 4.75
CA ARG A 96 -4.65 20.24 4.96
C ARG A 96 -4.92 19.50 6.27
N GLY A 97 -3.93 18.79 6.81
CA GLY A 97 -4.11 17.92 7.98
C GLY A 97 -5.08 16.77 7.69
N HIS A 98 -5.21 16.39 6.42
CA HIS A 98 -6.15 15.38 5.94
C HIS A 98 -5.50 14.55 4.84
N LEU A 99 -5.77 13.25 4.86
CA LEU A 99 -5.25 12.27 3.91
C LEU A 99 -6.38 11.88 2.95
N ASP A 100 -6.18 12.17 1.67
CA ASP A 100 -7.09 11.77 0.60
C ASP A 100 -6.58 10.49 -0.06
N VAL A 101 -7.25 9.37 0.20
CA VAL A 101 -6.87 8.05 -0.36
C VAL A 101 -7.13 7.94 -1.87
N ASN A 102 -7.91 8.88 -2.41
CA ASN A 102 -8.25 8.99 -3.83
C ASN A 102 -7.52 10.16 -4.51
N ASP A 103 -6.45 10.68 -3.90
CA ASP A 103 -5.67 11.76 -4.50
C ASP A 103 -5.12 11.30 -5.88
N PRO A 104 -5.32 12.09 -6.95
CA PRO A 104 -4.90 11.72 -8.30
C PRO A 104 -3.41 11.37 -8.41
N GLU A 105 -2.55 11.97 -7.58
CA GLU A 105 -1.12 11.69 -7.58
C GLU A 105 -0.83 10.21 -7.25
N LEU A 106 -1.64 9.59 -6.39
CA LEU A 106 -1.52 8.18 -6.02
C LEU A 106 -1.88 7.26 -7.20
N SER A 107 -2.73 7.70 -8.12
CA SER A 107 -3.03 6.93 -9.34
C SER A 107 -1.89 7.02 -10.38
N VAL A 108 -1.16 8.14 -10.39
CA VAL A 108 -0.09 8.42 -11.36
C VAL A 108 1.22 7.72 -11.01
N CYS A 109 1.57 7.67 -9.72
CA CYS A 109 2.81 7.04 -9.27
C CYS A 109 2.54 5.84 -8.36
N PRO A 110 2.58 4.60 -8.90
CA PRO A 110 2.37 3.38 -8.12
C PRO A 110 3.36 3.21 -6.96
N TYR A 111 4.56 3.80 -7.07
CA TYR A 111 5.56 3.72 -6.01
C TYR A 111 5.28 4.70 -4.86
N PHE A 112 4.77 5.89 -5.19
CA PHE A 112 4.25 6.80 -4.19
C PHE A 112 3.00 6.21 -3.51
N ASN A 113 2.09 5.62 -4.28
CA ASN A 113 0.91 4.96 -3.71
C ASN A 113 1.27 3.82 -2.76
N PHE A 114 2.26 3.00 -3.11
CA PHE A 114 2.82 2.02 -2.20
C PHE A 114 3.29 2.69 -0.90
N THR A 115 4.11 3.74 -0.99
CA THR A 115 4.64 4.44 0.19
C THR A 115 3.53 5.03 1.06
N PHE A 116 2.52 5.64 0.44
CA PHE A 116 1.35 6.21 1.10
C PHE A 116 0.56 5.15 1.88
N CYS A 117 0.21 4.05 1.21
CA CYS A 117 -0.52 2.94 1.81
C CYS A 117 0.24 2.31 3.00
N VAL A 118 1.56 2.11 2.86
CA VAL A 118 2.40 1.59 3.95
C VAL A 118 2.49 2.59 5.12
N ARG A 119 2.76 3.87 4.84
CA ARG A 119 2.98 4.90 5.87
C ARG A 119 1.72 5.14 6.71
N PHE A 120 0.57 5.21 6.06
CA PHE A 120 -0.70 5.57 6.71
C PHE A 120 -1.59 4.37 7.03
N ARG A 121 -1.13 3.15 6.71
CA ARG A 121 -1.87 1.88 6.93
C ARG A 121 -3.27 1.93 6.31
N VAL A 122 -3.30 2.35 5.05
CA VAL A 122 -4.50 2.42 4.22
C VAL A 122 -4.34 1.56 2.99
N ILE A 123 -5.48 1.24 2.38
CA ILE A 123 -5.56 0.49 1.13
C ILE A 123 -6.53 1.25 0.22
N ASN A 124 -6.16 1.37 -1.05
CA ASN A 124 -7.00 1.89 -2.13
C ASN A 124 -6.90 0.97 -3.35
N ASP A 125 -7.68 1.23 -4.38
CA ASP A 125 -7.71 0.38 -5.59
C ASP A 125 -6.64 0.78 -6.62
N TYR A 126 -5.86 1.82 -6.36
CA TYR A 126 -4.77 2.22 -7.25
C TYR A 126 -3.63 1.21 -7.24
N SER A 127 -2.94 1.14 -8.38
CA SER A 127 -1.77 0.29 -8.54
C SER A 127 -0.71 0.63 -7.50
N LYS A 128 -0.08 -0.40 -6.94
CA LYS A 128 1.04 -0.28 -6.00
C LYS A 128 2.22 -1.01 -6.63
N GLN A 129 3.37 -0.36 -6.65
CA GLN A 129 4.59 -0.95 -7.16
C GLN A 129 5.73 -0.64 -6.20
N THR A 130 6.68 -1.55 -6.11
CA THR A 130 7.96 -1.28 -5.47
C THR A 130 9.07 -1.35 -6.49
N LEU A 131 10.24 -0.91 -6.05
CA LEU A 131 11.50 -1.30 -6.65
C LEU A 131 11.69 -2.82 -6.67
N ALA A 132 12.86 -3.24 -7.19
CA ALA A 132 13.28 -4.63 -7.29
C ALA A 132 12.89 -5.46 -6.06
N VAL A 133 11.84 -6.25 -6.23
CA VAL A 133 11.23 -7.07 -5.18
C VAL A 133 12.29 -8.06 -4.66
N PRO A 134 12.52 -8.11 -3.33
CA PRO A 134 13.59 -8.94 -2.78
C PRO A 134 13.31 -10.44 -2.96
N ARG A 135 14.35 -11.24 -2.70
CA ARG A 135 14.24 -12.69 -2.66
C ARG A 135 14.12 -13.18 -1.22
N CYS A 136 13.31 -14.22 -1.00
CA CYS A 136 13.26 -14.97 0.26
C CYS A 136 14.59 -15.73 0.50
N PHE A 137 14.72 -16.37 1.67
CA PHE A 137 15.79 -17.34 1.95
C PHE A 137 15.84 -18.51 0.97
N CYS A 138 14.70 -18.83 0.35
CA CYS A 138 14.55 -19.84 -0.69
C CYS A 138 14.94 -19.37 -2.10
N GLY A 139 15.46 -18.15 -2.27
CA GLY A 139 15.86 -17.59 -3.56
C GLY A 139 14.72 -17.13 -4.46
N LEU A 140 13.45 -17.43 -4.15
CA LEU A 140 12.28 -16.94 -4.90
C LEU A 140 11.97 -15.47 -4.61
N ARG A 141 11.47 -14.75 -5.61
CA ARG A 141 10.92 -13.40 -5.41
C ARG A 141 9.69 -13.47 -4.51
N VAL A 142 9.64 -12.60 -3.52
CA VAL A 142 8.50 -12.53 -2.60
C VAL A 142 7.31 -11.85 -3.31
N LYS A 143 6.09 -12.10 -2.86
CA LYS A 143 4.89 -11.48 -3.40
C LYS A 143 4.40 -10.41 -2.44
N MET A 144 4.02 -9.26 -2.99
CA MET A 144 3.28 -8.25 -2.25
C MET A 144 1.82 -8.71 -2.11
N ALA A 145 1.27 -8.59 -0.92
CA ALA A 145 -0.11 -8.91 -0.61
C ALA A 145 -0.67 -7.92 0.42
N GLU A 146 -1.98 -7.92 0.56
CA GLU A 146 -2.68 -7.16 1.58
C GLU A 146 -3.14 -8.12 2.69
N GLN A 147 -2.84 -7.76 3.94
CA GLN A 147 -3.19 -8.55 5.10
C GLN A 147 -3.58 -7.61 6.24
N ASN A 148 -4.82 -7.73 6.73
CA ASN A 148 -5.36 -6.91 7.82
C ASN A 148 -5.20 -5.39 7.58
N GLY A 149 -5.52 -4.93 6.36
CA GLY A 149 -5.41 -3.51 5.97
C GLY A 149 -3.97 -2.99 5.85
N ARG A 150 -2.97 -3.89 5.80
CA ARG A 150 -1.55 -3.54 5.67
C ARG A 150 -0.90 -4.29 4.52
N ILE A 151 0.14 -3.70 3.96
CA ILE A 151 0.92 -4.33 2.90
C ILE A 151 1.98 -5.22 3.52
N VAL A 152 2.05 -6.45 3.04
CA VAL A 152 2.99 -7.48 3.48
C VAL A 152 3.70 -8.09 2.27
N PHE A 153 4.95 -8.48 2.46
CA PHE A 153 5.67 -9.30 1.49
C PHE A 153 5.84 -10.70 2.07
N LYS A 154 5.45 -11.71 1.29
CA LYS A 154 5.55 -13.11 1.71
C LYS A 154 6.15 -14.00 0.64
N CYS A 155 6.81 -15.07 1.07
CA CYS A 155 7.30 -16.09 0.15
C CYS A 155 6.13 -16.80 -0.55
N PRO A 156 6.14 -16.93 -1.88
CA PRO A 156 5.09 -17.68 -2.58
C PRO A 156 5.06 -19.18 -2.22
N ASN A 157 6.18 -19.75 -1.78
CA ASN A 157 6.25 -21.17 -1.40
C ASN A 157 5.54 -21.47 -0.08
N TYR A 158 5.24 -20.45 0.73
CA TYR A 158 4.50 -20.62 1.99
C TYR A 158 3.09 -21.16 1.72
N ASP A 159 2.41 -20.61 0.71
CA ASP A 159 1.01 -20.91 0.39
C ASP A 159 0.82 -22.20 -0.44
N ILE A 160 1.90 -22.79 -0.98
CA ILE A 160 1.83 -24.00 -1.81
C ILE A 160 1.69 -25.23 -0.92
N ASP A 161 0.55 -25.92 -0.98
CA ASP A 161 0.36 -27.16 -0.22
C ASP A 161 1.40 -28.23 -0.59
N GLY A 162 1.88 -28.98 0.41
CA GLY A 162 2.93 -30.00 0.23
C GLY A 162 4.36 -29.49 -0.05
N ALA A 163 4.58 -28.18 -0.25
CA ALA A 163 5.93 -27.65 -0.52
C ALA A 163 6.91 -27.88 0.64
N LYS A 164 8.12 -28.39 0.33
CA LYS A 164 9.22 -28.63 1.29
C LYS A 164 10.55 -28.09 0.74
N PRO A 165 11.32 -27.31 1.54
CA PRO A 165 10.94 -26.73 2.82
C PRO A 165 9.93 -25.60 2.67
N LYS A 166 9.02 -25.45 3.63
CA LYS A 166 8.20 -24.24 3.76
C LYS A 166 9.13 -23.07 4.08
N CYS A 167 9.00 -21.97 3.34
CA CYS A 167 9.73 -20.75 3.60
C CYS A 167 8.81 -19.76 4.32
N ALA A 168 9.05 -19.55 5.61
CA ALA A 168 8.26 -18.66 6.46
C ALA A 168 8.64 -17.18 6.32
N TRP A 169 9.38 -16.80 5.26
CA TRP A 169 9.74 -15.41 5.02
C TRP A 169 8.46 -14.58 4.81
N ASN A 170 8.19 -13.68 5.74
CA ASN A 170 7.01 -12.84 5.79
C ASN A 170 7.35 -11.56 6.55
N LEU A 171 7.31 -10.40 5.90
CA LEU A 171 7.66 -9.11 6.49
C LEU A 171 6.65 -8.04 6.11
N TRP A 172 6.33 -7.16 7.06
CA TRP A 172 5.58 -5.94 6.74
C TRP A 172 6.40 -5.05 5.81
N ALA A 173 5.74 -4.35 4.90
CA ALA A 173 6.38 -3.56 3.86
C ALA A 173 7.41 -2.55 4.39
N GLU A 174 7.14 -1.89 5.52
CA GLU A 174 8.05 -0.93 6.16
C GLU A 174 9.34 -1.58 6.72
N GLN A 175 9.37 -2.90 6.86
CA GLN A 175 10.51 -3.67 7.36
C GLN A 175 11.36 -4.26 6.23
N VAL A 176 10.92 -4.16 4.98
CA VAL A 176 11.58 -4.80 3.84
C VAL A 176 12.78 -3.98 3.36
N ALA A 177 13.92 -4.66 3.22
CA ALA A 177 15.12 -4.10 2.61
C ALA A 177 15.16 -4.44 1.10
N PHE A 178 14.89 -3.42 0.27
CA PHE A 178 14.93 -3.52 -1.19
C PHE A 178 16.35 -3.38 -1.71
N GLY A 179 16.63 -3.97 -2.87
CA GLY A 179 17.86 -3.67 -3.60
C GLY A 179 17.87 -2.21 -4.03
N ARG A 180 19.04 -1.56 -3.96
CA ARG A 180 19.24 -0.23 -4.55
C ARG A 180 19.01 -0.33 -6.07
N PRO A 181 18.16 0.53 -6.67
CA PRO A 181 17.94 0.53 -8.10
C PRO A 181 19.17 1.08 -8.84
N GLN A 182 19.40 0.57 -10.04
CA GLN A 182 20.29 1.14 -11.03
C GLN A 182 19.52 1.15 -12.37
N PRO A 183 19.27 2.31 -13.02
CA PRO A 183 19.57 3.70 -12.61
C PRO A 183 18.62 4.26 -11.53
N LEU A 184 18.82 5.52 -11.13
CA LEU A 184 17.98 6.21 -10.14
C LEU A 184 16.55 6.38 -10.65
N LEU A 185 15.59 6.32 -9.73
CA LEU A 185 14.18 6.58 -10.00
C LEU A 185 14.03 8.03 -10.45
N HIS A 186 13.59 8.24 -11.68
CA HIS A 186 13.40 9.55 -12.33
C HIS A 186 14.64 10.24 -12.91
N ASP A 187 15.72 9.49 -13.19
CA ASP A 187 16.73 9.98 -14.12
C ASP A 187 16.17 9.90 -15.56
N PHE A 188 16.09 11.02 -16.27
CA PHE A 188 15.42 11.09 -17.57
C PHE A 188 16.07 10.22 -18.66
N ASP A 189 17.29 9.74 -18.43
CA ASP A 189 18.03 8.89 -19.36
C ASP A 189 17.75 7.38 -19.20
N SER A 190 17.01 6.94 -18.17
CA SER A 190 16.84 5.51 -17.89
C SER A 190 15.61 4.83 -18.53
N PHE A 191 14.71 5.59 -19.18
CA PHE A 191 13.49 5.04 -19.80
C PHE A 191 13.54 4.99 -21.33
N ARG A 192 14.73 5.17 -21.92
CA ARG A 192 14.89 5.28 -23.38
C ARG A 192 15.34 4.02 -24.11
N ASN A 193 15.56 2.92 -23.40
CA ASN A 193 15.93 1.65 -24.03
C ASN A 193 15.21 0.49 -23.33
N ASP A 194 14.01 0.19 -23.79
CA ASP A 194 13.47 -1.17 -23.90
C ASP A 194 12.43 -1.18 -25.03
#